data_AF-A0A1F9DUM3-F1
#
_entry.id   AF-A0A1F9DUM3-F1
#
_cell.length_a   1.000
_cell.length_b   1.000
_cell.length_c   1.000
_cell.angle_alpha   90.00
_cell.angle_beta   90.00
_cell.angle_gamma   90.00
#
_symmetry.space_group_name_H-M   'P 1'
#
loop_
_entity.id
_entity.type
_entity.pdbx_description
1 polymer ?
#
loop_
_entity_poly.entity_id
_entity_poly.type
_entity_poly.pdbx_seq_one_letter_code
_entity_poly.pdbx_strand_id
1 'polypeptide(L)'
;MAKKEIEFIECQTAFAWQSVEGDFHGLKEKILSIDPETGNYTRLVQFPKGYEGKEVLCHPFWEEIYILEGYLVDAQKNQTFQKGSYACRPPGMIHGPFRAPEGCITFEIRYPLSQTERDQSIFHFILKRGKDRIPLEFQVKRMVNGGYVGRNQEEVKRHIEELAKKGIPGPSSTPTLYPIAIRTLTQSPCIEVFGEETSGEAEFVLLLENEKRIYVGVGSDHTDRKLEAFDIAWSKNICPNVISKELWFLDDVLPHWDQIVLRSWVTQDGERSLYQEAPLRSILPPKELISFVRSKIQGELNHMVIFSGTIGLL
;
A
#
# COMPACT_ATOMS: atom_id res chain seq x y z
N MET A 1 -0.80 17.54 -18.63
CA MET A 1 -1.28 18.89 -18.89
C MET A 1 -2.52 19.01 -18.06
N ALA A 2 -2.49 19.85 -17.04
CA ALA A 2 -3.65 20.07 -16.18
C ALA A 2 -4.90 20.45 -17.01
N LYS A 3 -6.09 20.33 -16.40
CA LYS A 3 -7.34 20.82 -16.97
C LYS A 3 -7.14 22.23 -17.55
N LYS A 4 -7.70 22.47 -18.73
CA LYS A 4 -7.67 23.80 -19.35
C LYS A 4 -8.38 24.80 -18.45
N GLU A 5 -7.86 26.02 -18.41
CA GLU A 5 -8.52 27.16 -17.77
C GLU A 5 -9.85 27.44 -18.46
N ILE A 6 -10.92 27.59 -17.68
CA ILE A 6 -12.26 27.94 -18.12
C ILE A 6 -12.80 28.97 -17.14
N GLU A 7 -13.03 30.19 -17.60
CA GLU A 7 -13.71 31.24 -16.82
C GLU A 7 -15.24 31.02 -16.85
N PHE A 8 -16.02 31.76 -16.05
CA PHE A 8 -17.48 31.63 -16.01
C PHE A 8 -18.11 31.74 -17.41
N ILE A 9 -18.72 30.64 -17.86
CA ILE A 9 -19.44 30.51 -19.12
C ILE A 9 -20.81 29.86 -18.89
N GLU A 10 -21.75 30.13 -19.80
CA GLU A 10 -23.07 29.53 -19.75
C GLU A 10 -23.02 28.05 -20.15
N CYS A 11 -23.04 27.17 -19.15
CA CYS A 11 -22.90 25.73 -19.34
C CYS A 11 -23.97 25.10 -20.26
N GLN A 12 -25.16 25.71 -20.35
CA GLN A 12 -26.25 25.18 -21.18
C GLN A 12 -25.92 25.26 -22.67
N THR A 13 -25.30 26.36 -23.10
CA THR A 13 -24.98 26.65 -24.51
C THR A 13 -23.55 26.24 -24.87
N ALA A 14 -22.62 26.32 -23.92
CA ALA A 14 -21.22 25.98 -24.15
C ALA A 14 -20.93 24.47 -24.29
N PHE A 15 -21.77 23.61 -23.69
CA PHE A 15 -21.57 22.16 -23.68
C PHE A 15 -22.83 21.42 -24.14
N ALA A 16 -22.68 20.44 -25.02
CA ALA A 16 -23.76 19.59 -25.49
C ALA A 16 -23.92 18.34 -24.62
N TRP A 17 -25.17 17.91 -24.38
CA TRP A 17 -25.43 16.60 -23.80
C TRP A 17 -25.06 15.51 -24.81
N GLN A 18 -24.30 14.52 -24.37
CA GLN A 18 -23.96 13.32 -25.13
C GLN A 18 -24.39 12.08 -24.36
N SER A 19 -24.54 10.94 -25.04
CA SER A 19 -24.74 9.66 -24.35
C SER A 19 -23.46 9.27 -23.61
N VAL A 20 -23.61 8.68 -22.42
CA VAL A 20 -22.46 8.12 -21.69
C VAL A 20 -21.96 6.87 -22.45
N GLU A 21 -20.67 6.83 -22.75
CA GLU A 21 -20.07 5.70 -23.45
C GLU A 21 -20.22 4.40 -22.63
N GLY A 22 -20.68 3.33 -23.28
CA GLY A 22 -20.91 2.04 -22.63
C GLY A 22 -22.19 1.95 -21.79
N ASP A 23 -22.98 3.03 -21.69
CA ASP A 23 -24.29 2.98 -21.03
C ASP A 23 -25.41 2.50 -21.98
N PHE A 24 -26.25 1.59 -21.48
CA PHE A 24 -27.41 1.07 -22.20
C PHE A 24 -28.75 1.54 -21.58
N HIS A 25 -28.70 2.43 -20.60
CA HIS A 25 -29.85 2.83 -19.78
C HIS A 25 -30.30 4.28 -20.02
N GLY A 26 -29.71 4.96 -21.01
CA GLY A 26 -30.13 6.28 -21.46
C GLY A 26 -29.53 7.44 -20.66
N LEU A 27 -28.43 7.20 -19.94
CA LEU A 27 -27.66 8.25 -19.29
C LEU A 27 -27.10 9.23 -20.32
N LYS A 28 -27.18 10.51 -19.98
CA LYS A 28 -26.52 11.57 -20.73
C LYS A 28 -25.51 12.28 -19.85
N GLU A 29 -24.47 12.82 -20.45
CA GLU A 29 -23.46 13.61 -19.76
C GLU A 29 -23.09 14.89 -20.51
N LYS A 30 -22.52 15.83 -19.77
CA LYS A 30 -21.79 17.00 -20.28
C LYS A 30 -20.42 17.01 -19.62
N ILE A 31 -19.35 16.75 -20.36
CA ILE A 31 -17.98 16.89 -19.84
C ILE A 31 -17.63 18.39 -19.80
N LEU A 32 -17.49 18.93 -18.59
CA LEU A 32 -17.23 20.35 -18.36
C LEU A 32 -15.74 20.68 -18.42
N SER A 33 -14.90 19.79 -17.89
CA SER A 33 -13.44 19.88 -17.98
C SER A 33 -12.82 18.50 -17.93
N ILE A 34 -11.69 18.33 -18.60
CA ILE A 34 -10.92 17.09 -18.62
C ILE A 34 -9.44 17.40 -18.71
N ASP A 35 -8.65 16.67 -17.92
CA ASP A 35 -7.21 16.54 -18.08
C ASP A 35 -6.96 15.28 -18.92
N PRO A 36 -6.46 15.42 -20.16
CA PRO A 36 -6.28 14.29 -21.06
C PRO A 36 -5.11 13.37 -20.67
N GLU A 37 -4.20 13.81 -19.80
CA GLU A 37 -3.08 12.99 -19.33
C GLU A 37 -3.47 12.15 -18.12
N THR A 38 -4.14 12.76 -17.14
CA THR A 38 -4.52 12.04 -15.90
C THR A 38 -5.87 11.36 -16.01
N GLY A 39 -6.73 11.77 -16.94
CA GLY A 39 -8.13 11.33 -17.00
C GLY A 39 -9.00 11.94 -15.90
N ASN A 40 -8.51 12.94 -15.16
CA ASN A 40 -9.31 13.70 -14.21
C ASN A 40 -10.34 14.54 -14.97
N TYR A 41 -11.61 14.43 -14.63
CA TYR A 41 -12.66 15.21 -15.27
C TYR A 41 -13.75 15.67 -14.32
N THR A 42 -14.48 16.67 -14.77
CA THR A 42 -15.70 17.17 -14.13
C THR A 42 -16.82 17.12 -15.15
N ARG A 43 -17.99 16.62 -14.76
CA ARG A 43 -19.14 16.51 -15.65
C ARG A 43 -20.47 16.80 -14.96
N LEU A 44 -21.49 17.03 -15.77
CA LEU A 44 -22.87 16.81 -15.37
C LEU A 44 -23.34 15.44 -15.89
N VAL A 45 -24.12 14.71 -15.09
CA VAL A 45 -24.80 13.49 -15.53
C VAL A 45 -26.30 13.68 -15.37
N GLN A 46 -27.04 13.30 -16.40
CA GLN A 46 -28.50 13.27 -16.40
C GLN A 46 -28.98 11.83 -16.43
N PHE A 47 -29.71 11.47 -15.38
CA PHE A 47 -30.48 10.24 -15.28
C PHE A 47 -31.88 10.52 -15.84
N PRO A 48 -32.34 9.79 -16.87
CA PRO A 48 -33.67 9.99 -17.42
C PRO A 48 -34.75 9.62 -16.39
N LYS A 49 -35.95 10.17 -16.58
CA LYS A 49 -37.12 9.77 -15.79
C LYS A 49 -37.37 8.26 -15.96
N GLY A 50 -37.55 7.55 -14.84
CA GLY A 50 -37.72 6.10 -14.82
C GLY A 50 -36.41 5.31 -14.97
N TYR A 51 -35.24 5.94 -14.79
CA TYR A 51 -33.96 5.24 -14.84
C TYR A 51 -33.90 4.12 -13.78
N GLU A 52 -33.50 2.92 -14.23
CA GLU A 52 -33.27 1.76 -13.38
C GLU A 52 -31.89 1.16 -13.62
N GLY A 53 -30.91 1.60 -12.82
CA GLY A 53 -29.62 0.93 -12.76
C GLY A 53 -29.76 -0.44 -12.11
N LYS A 54 -29.12 -1.45 -12.68
CA LYS A 54 -29.08 -2.82 -12.13
C LYS A 54 -27.72 -3.18 -11.54
N GLU A 55 -26.72 -2.36 -11.80
CA GLU A 55 -25.32 -2.65 -11.49
C GLU A 55 -24.92 -2.10 -10.12
N VAL A 56 -24.26 -2.93 -9.34
CA VAL A 56 -23.51 -2.50 -8.16
C VAL A 56 -22.19 -1.93 -8.66
N LEU A 57 -21.90 -0.68 -8.29
CA LEU A 57 -20.74 0.04 -8.78
C LEU A 57 -19.57 -0.07 -7.81
N CYS A 58 -18.37 -0.23 -8.38
CA CYS A 58 -17.09 -0.17 -7.69
C CYS A 58 -16.04 0.26 -8.72
N HIS A 59 -15.26 1.30 -8.40
CA HIS A 59 -14.32 1.88 -9.34
C HIS A 59 -12.97 2.26 -8.68
N PRO A 60 -11.88 2.35 -9.46
CA PRO A 60 -10.52 2.58 -8.93
C PRO A 60 -10.14 4.07 -8.82
N PHE A 61 -11.11 4.98 -8.78
CA PHE A 61 -10.89 6.44 -8.71
C PHE A 61 -11.72 7.07 -7.60
N TRP A 62 -11.39 8.30 -7.22
CA TRP A 62 -12.28 9.09 -6.38
C TRP A 62 -13.45 9.60 -7.21
N GLU A 63 -14.65 9.50 -6.65
CA GLU A 63 -15.88 10.03 -7.22
C GLU A 63 -16.57 10.93 -6.20
N GLU A 64 -16.71 12.20 -6.55
CA GLU A 64 -17.48 13.16 -5.77
C GLU A 64 -18.73 13.55 -6.55
N ILE A 65 -19.89 13.50 -5.89
CA ILE A 65 -21.18 13.75 -6.51
C ILE A 65 -21.97 14.74 -5.67
N TYR A 66 -22.57 15.73 -6.32
CA TYR A 66 -23.57 16.62 -5.76
C TYR A 66 -24.85 16.56 -6.59
N ILE A 67 -26.01 16.34 -5.97
CA ILE A 67 -27.29 16.28 -6.68
C ILE A 67 -27.82 17.70 -6.90
N LEU A 68 -27.89 18.12 -8.16
CA LEU A 68 -28.37 19.45 -8.56
C LEU A 68 -29.89 19.50 -8.71
N GLU A 69 -30.48 18.43 -9.26
CA GLU A 69 -31.92 18.33 -9.53
C GLU A 69 -32.41 16.89 -9.38
N GLY A 70 -33.69 16.74 -9.02
CA GLY A 70 -34.30 15.43 -8.82
C GLY A 70 -33.75 14.69 -7.60
N TYR A 71 -33.72 13.36 -7.68
CA TYR A 71 -33.23 12.50 -6.61
C TYR A 71 -32.78 11.12 -7.14
N LEU A 72 -31.94 10.45 -6.35
CA LEU A 72 -31.54 9.06 -6.57
C LEU A 72 -32.02 8.19 -5.41
N VAL A 73 -32.43 6.96 -5.73
CA VAL A 73 -32.78 5.93 -4.74
C VAL A 73 -31.72 4.84 -4.79
N ASP A 74 -31.03 4.62 -3.68
CA ASP A 74 -30.10 3.50 -3.49
C ASP A 74 -30.90 2.24 -3.13
N ALA A 75 -30.88 1.26 -4.02
CA ALA A 75 -31.68 0.04 -3.86
C ALA A 75 -31.16 -0.87 -2.74
N GLN A 76 -29.85 -0.85 -2.45
CA GLN A 76 -29.27 -1.68 -1.38
C GLN A 76 -29.51 -1.08 -0.02
N LYS A 77 -29.35 0.24 0.11
CA LYS A 77 -29.53 0.97 1.37
C LYS A 77 -30.98 1.32 1.67
N ASN A 78 -31.87 1.16 0.68
CA ASN A 78 -33.25 1.63 0.72
C ASN A 78 -33.33 3.11 1.15
N GLN A 79 -32.40 3.92 0.64
CA GLN A 79 -32.24 5.33 1.01
C GLN A 79 -32.44 6.22 -0.22
N THR A 80 -33.07 7.37 -0.01
CA THR A 80 -33.26 8.39 -1.06
C THR A 80 -32.33 9.57 -0.80
N PHE A 81 -31.59 9.98 -1.84
CA PHE A 81 -30.71 11.14 -1.84
C PHE A 81 -31.33 12.21 -2.74
N GLN A 82 -31.72 13.34 -2.16
CA GLN A 82 -32.41 14.43 -2.86
C GLN A 82 -31.44 15.52 -3.33
N LYS A 83 -31.95 16.47 -4.12
CA LYS A 83 -31.26 17.74 -4.42
C LYS A 83 -30.59 18.32 -3.16
N GLY A 84 -29.31 18.70 -3.30
CA GLY A 84 -28.48 19.18 -2.22
C GLY A 84 -27.66 18.09 -1.50
N SER A 85 -27.92 16.81 -1.77
CA SER A 85 -27.11 15.72 -1.22
C SER A 85 -25.74 15.68 -1.88
N TYR A 86 -24.73 15.34 -1.07
CA TYR A 86 -23.34 15.19 -1.48
C TYR A 86 -22.80 13.82 -1.10
N ALA A 87 -21.91 13.25 -1.91
CA ALA A 87 -21.14 12.06 -1.60
C ALA A 87 -19.69 12.21 -2.06
N CYS A 88 -18.77 11.74 -1.23
CA CYS A 88 -17.37 11.53 -1.59
C CYS A 88 -17.07 10.03 -1.47
N ARG A 89 -16.70 9.39 -2.58
CA ARG A 89 -16.53 7.93 -2.66
C ARG A 89 -15.07 7.62 -3.00
N PRO A 90 -14.31 6.98 -2.09
CA PRO A 90 -12.94 6.58 -2.37
C PRO A 90 -12.89 5.38 -3.33
N PRO A 91 -11.72 5.14 -3.97
CA PRO A 91 -11.49 3.93 -4.76
C PRO A 91 -11.86 2.66 -4.01
N GLY A 92 -12.60 1.76 -4.66
CA GLY A 92 -13.03 0.48 -4.10
C GLY A 92 -14.31 0.51 -3.26
N MET A 93 -14.91 1.68 -3.03
CA MET A 93 -16.18 1.78 -2.29
C MET A 93 -17.34 1.20 -3.12
N ILE A 94 -17.99 0.17 -2.60
CA ILE A 94 -19.20 -0.44 -3.19
C ILE A 94 -20.42 0.47 -2.97
N HIS A 95 -21.18 0.75 -4.03
CA HIS A 95 -22.37 1.61 -3.94
C HIS A 95 -23.41 1.35 -5.05
N GLY A 96 -24.63 1.87 -4.88
CA GLY A 96 -25.76 1.60 -5.77
C GLY A 96 -26.30 0.17 -5.62
N PRO A 97 -27.06 -0.37 -6.60
CA PRO A 97 -27.52 0.32 -7.80
C PRO A 97 -28.45 1.48 -7.49
N PHE A 98 -28.45 2.48 -8.37
CA PHE A 98 -29.32 3.65 -8.25
C PHE A 98 -30.52 3.58 -9.19
N ARG A 99 -31.65 4.10 -8.72
CA ARG A 99 -32.85 4.37 -9.52
C ARG A 99 -33.15 5.87 -9.50
N ALA A 100 -33.69 6.41 -10.59
CA ALA A 100 -34.14 7.80 -10.69
C ALA A 100 -35.58 7.86 -11.22
N PRO A 101 -36.61 7.60 -10.38
CA PRO A 101 -37.99 7.50 -10.82
C PRO A 101 -38.52 8.75 -11.52
N GLU A 102 -38.14 9.94 -11.04
CA GLU A 102 -38.50 11.24 -11.62
C GLU A 102 -37.35 11.91 -12.38
N GLY A 103 -36.25 11.19 -12.61
CA GLY A 103 -35.02 11.71 -13.18
C GLY A 103 -34.14 12.42 -12.16
N CYS A 104 -32.89 12.68 -12.54
CA CYS A 104 -31.90 13.32 -11.68
C CYS A 104 -30.82 14.00 -12.52
N ILE A 105 -30.28 15.13 -12.05
CA ILE A 105 -29.05 15.73 -12.58
C ILE A 105 -28.03 15.83 -11.45
N THR A 106 -26.83 15.33 -11.70
CA THR A 106 -25.71 15.39 -10.76
C THR A 106 -24.54 16.18 -11.33
N PHE A 107 -23.86 16.92 -10.47
CA PHE A 107 -22.51 17.41 -10.70
C PHE A 107 -21.53 16.37 -10.16
N GLU A 108 -20.57 15.97 -10.98
CA GLU A 108 -19.67 14.88 -10.66
C GLU A 108 -18.22 15.27 -10.96
N ILE A 109 -17.33 15.00 -10.01
CA ILE A 109 -15.89 15.08 -10.19
C ILE A 109 -15.33 13.68 -10.07
N ARG A 110 -14.54 13.28 -11.06
CA ARG A 110 -13.72 12.07 -11.00
C ARG A 110 -12.27 12.43 -11.12
N TYR A 111 -11.48 11.95 -10.18
CA TYR A 111 -10.05 12.11 -10.22
C TYR A 111 -9.39 10.82 -9.76
N PRO A 112 -8.35 10.38 -10.46
CA PRO A 112 -7.67 9.19 -10.04
C PRO A 112 -6.76 9.52 -8.85
N LEU A 113 -6.15 8.49 -8.24
CA LEU A 113 -5.00 8.69 -7.34
C LEU A 113 -3.94 9.53 -8.08
N SER A 114 -3.28 10.49 -7.42
CA SER A 114 -2.28 11.30 -8.10
C SER A 114 -1.19 10.39 -8.69
N GLN A 115 -0.61 10.79 -9.82
CA GLN A 115 0.47 10.01 -10.45
C GLN A 115 1.66 9.85 -9.50
N THR A 116 1.93 10.87 -8.66
CA THR A 116 2.94 10.83 -7.60
C THR A 116 2.61 9.81 -6.50
N GLU A 117 1.35 9.66 -6.09
CA GLU A 117 0.92 8.62 -5.14
C GLU A 117 0.96 7.22 -5.76
N ARG A 118 0.73 7.09 -7.06
CA ARG A 118 0.86 5.81 -7.80
C ARG A 118 2.32 5.43 -8.02
N ASP A 119 3.18 6.35 -8.45
CA ASP A 119 4.58 6.07 -8.80
C ASP A 119 5.44 5.79 -7.57
N GLN A 120 5.14 6.38 -6.41
CA GLN A 120 5.89 6.12 -5.16
C GLN A 120 5.41 4.86 -4.40
N SER A 121 4.27 4.28 -4.79
CA SER A 121 3.72 3.09 -4.14
C SER A 121 3.76 1.85 -5.03
N ILE A 122 3.99 1.97 -6.33
CA ILE A 122 4.08 0.84 -7.26
C ILE A 122 5.54 0.40 -7.40
N PHE A 123 5.79 -0.87 -7.12
CA PHE A 123 7.08 -1.51 -7.27
C PHE A 123 7.00 -2.62 -8.32
N HIS A 124 8.04 -2.72 -9.14
CA HIS A 124 8.16 -3.76 -10.16
C HIS A 124 9.12 -4.84 -9.68
N PHE A 125 8.64 -6.07 -9.66
CA PHE A 125 9.38 -7.25 -9.25
C PHE A 125 9.44 -8.28 -10.38
N ILE A 126 10.37 -9.21 -10.23
CA ILE A 126 10.45 -10.42 -11.02
C ILE A 126 10.15 -11.60 -10.10
N LEU A 127 9.02 -12.24 -10.35
CA LEU A 127 8.61 -13.44 -9.64
C LEU A 127 9.31 -14.67 -10.22
N LYS A 128 10.01 -15.41 -9.37
CA LYS A 128 10.79 -16.59 -9.73
C LYS A 128 10.03 -17.85 -9.41
N ARG A 129 9.84 -18.68 -10.44
CA ARG A 129 9.29 -20.04 -10.30
C ARG A 129 10.12 -21.00 -11.13
N GLY A 130 11.07 -21.68 -10.49
CA GLY A 130 12.09 -22.45 -11.19
C GLY A 130 12.87 -21.58 -12.19
N LYS A 131 12.78 -21.91 -13.49
CA LYS A 131 13.43 -21.15 -14.58
C LYS A 131 12.63 -19.93 -15.03
N ASP A 132 11.33 -19.87 -14.70
CA ASP A 132 10.46 -18.79 -15.16
C ASP A 132 10.76 -17.48 -14.42
N ARG A 133 10.58 -16.37 -15.14
CA ARG A 133 10.73 -15.01 -14.67
C ARG A 133 9.48 -14.25 -15.10
N ILE A 134 8.60 -13.98 -14.14
CA ILE A 134 7.28 -13.39 -14.41
C ILE A 134 7.32 -11.94 -13.88
N PRO A 135 7.15 -10.93 -14.74
CA PRO A 135 6.99 -9.55 -14.28
C PRO A 135 5.79 -9.44 -13.33
N LEU A 136 5.99 -8.76 -12.20
CA LEU A 136 4.98 -8.52 -11.19
C LEU A 136 4.98 -7.03 -10.84
N GLU A 137 3.84 -6.38 -11.03
CA GLU A 137 3.59 -5.05 -10.48
C GLU A 137 2.91 -5.21 -9.13
N PHE A 138 3.42 -4.54 -8.09
CA PHE A 138 2.88 -4.62 -6.75
C PHE A 138 2.71 -3.22 -6.17
N GLN A 139 1.47 -2.87 -5.82
CA GLN A 139 1.18 -1.66 -5.08
C GLN A 139 1.43 -1.89 -3.58
N VAL A 140 2.20 -1.02 -2.94
CA VAL A 140 2.48 -0.98 -1.50
C VAL A 140 1.64 0.12 -0.86
N LYS A 141 0.66 -0.26 -0.05
CA LYS A 141 -0.19 0.69 0.69
C LYS A 141 0.31 0.93 2.11
N ARG A 142 0.94 -0.07 2.72
CA ARG A 142 1.38 -0.03 4.12
C ARG A 142 2.63 -0.87 4.30
N MET A 143 3.48 -0.45 5.24
CA MET A 143 4.68 -1.19 5.59
C MET A 143 4.91 -1.19 7.10
N VAL A 144 5.41 -2.32 7.60
CA VAL A 144 5.87 -2.46 8.99
C VAL A 144 7.14 -3.28 9.06
N ASN A 145 7.96 -2.99 10.07
CA ASN A 145 9.16 -3.76 10.38
C ASN A 145 8.99 -4.47 11.72
N GLY A 146 9.31 -5.75 11.75
CA GLY A 146 9.38 -6.55 12.97
C GLY A 146 10.58 -6.16 13.82
N GLY A 147 10.41 -6.22 15.14
CA GLY A 147 11.51 -6.17 16.09
C GLY A 147 11.41 -7.31 17.09
N TYR A 148 12.55 -7.82 17.55
CA TYR A 148 12.62 -8.88 18.57
C TYR A 148 11.83 -10.16 18.18
N VAL A 149 11.90 -10.51 16.89
CA VAL A 149 11.18 -11.62 16.25
C VAL A 149 11.91 -12.97 16.31
N GLY A 150 12.88 -13.12 17.21
CA GLY A 150 13.57 -14.39 17.41
C GLY A 150 12.57 -15.48 17.75
N ARG A 151 12.65 -16.64 17.07
CA ARG A 151 11.72 -17.75 17.31
C ARG A 151 11.85 -18.27 18.75
N ASN A 152 13.06 -18.21 19.32
CA ASN A 152 13.29 -18.48 20.73
C ASN A 152 13.09 -17.21 21.57
N GLN A 153 11.86 -17.02 22.09
CA GLN A 153 11.53 -15.86 22.91
C GLN A 153 12.26 -15.82 24.26
N GLU A 154 12.77 -16.95 24.76
CA GLU A 154 13.61 -16.97 25.96
C GLU A 154 14.98 -16.36 25.69
N GLU A 155 15.57 -16.64 24.51
CA GLU A 155 16.83 -16.02 24.07
C GLU A 155 16.65 -14.53 23.82
N VAL A 156 15.54 -14.13 23.17
CA VAL A 156 15.16 -12.71 23.01
C VAL A 156 15.09 -12.02 24.37
N LYS A 157 14.46 -12.65 25.36
CA LYS A 157 14.34 -12.10 26.72
C LYS A 157 15.71 -11.98 27.40
N ARG A 158 16.57 -13.01 27.33
CA ARG A 158 17.94 -12.96 27.89
C ARG A 158 18.74 -11.83 27.26
N HIS A 159 18.65 -11.64 25.94
CA HIS A 159 19.34 -10.56 25.24
C HIS A 159 18.87 -9.18 25.71
N ILE A 160 17.56 -9.00 25.93
CA ILE A 160 17.01 -7.76 26.49
C ILE A 160 17.52 -7.51 27.91
N GLU A 161 17.60 -8.54 28.75
CA GLU A 161 18.16 -8.43 30.10
C GLU A 161 19.66 -8.06 30.08
N GLU A 162 20.43 -8.53 29.10
CA GLU A 162 21.83 -8.13 28.89
C GLU A 162 21.97 -6.67 28.45
N LEU A 163 21.11 -6.20 27.54
CA LEU A 163 21.07 -4.80 27.10
C LEU A 163 20.67 -3.86 28.26
N ALA A 164 19.72 -4.28 29.09
CA ALA A 164 19.32 -3.54 30.27
C ALA A 164 20.48 -3.35 31.27
N LYS A 165 21.36 -4.36 31.43
CA LYS A 165 22.59 -4.22 32.25
C LYS A 165 23.57 -3.18 31.70
N LYS A 166 23.52 -2.90 30.40
CA LYS A 166 24.30 -1.85 29.72
C LYS A 166 23.60 -0.49 29.71
N GLY A 167 22.43 -0.38 30.34
CA GLY A 167 21.64 0.86 30.41
C GLY A 167 20.79 1.14 29.16
N ILE A 168 20.66 0.17 28.25
CA ILE A 168 19.83 0.32 27.04
C ILE A 168 18.41 -0.16 27.38
N PRO A 169 17.37 0.70 27.29
CA PRO A 169 16.01 0.31 27.61
C PRO A 169 15.47 -0.70 26.59
N GLY A 170 14.88 -1.79 27.10
CA GLY A 170 14.21 -2.80 26.28
C GLY A 170 12.82 -2.35 25.79
N PRO A 171 12.24 -3.05 24.81
CA PRO A 171 10.89 -2.76 24.32
C PRO A 171 9.82 -3.07 25.38
N SER A 172 8.65 -2.43 25.27
CA SER A 172 7.51 -2.67 26.18
C SER A 172 6.82 -4.03 25.96
N SER A 173 7.00 -4.65 24.78
CA SER A 173 6.53 -6.00 24.47
C SER A 173 7.40 -6.65 23.41
N THR A 174 7.56 -7.97 23.48
CA THR A 174 8.21 -8.77 22.43
C THR A 174 7.27 -9.85 21.88
N PRO A 175 7.24 -10.07 20.55
CA PRO A 175 7.82 -9.22 19.50
C PRO A 175 7.16 -7.83 19.44
N THR A 176 7.77 -6.89 18.69
CA THR A 176 7.25 -5.53 18.47
C THR A 176 7.12 -5.21 16.97
N LEU A 177 6.36 -4.17 16.65
CA LEU A 177 6.19 -3.67 15.28
C LEU A 177 6.44 -2.17 15.22
N TYR A 178 7.16 -1.77 14.19
CA TYR A 178 7.42 -0.38 13.86
C TYR A 178 6.68 -0.01 12.58
N PRO A 179 5.74 0.95 12.61
CA PRO A 179 5.16 1.52 11.40
C PRO A 179 6.22 2.26 10.61
N ILE A 180 6.30 1.98 9.30
CA ILE A 180 7.27 2.61 8.40
C ILE A 180 6.54 3.37 7.31
N ALA A 181 7.00 4.58 7.03
CA ALA A 181 6.49 5.36 5.91
C ALA A 181 6.91 4.71 4.58
N ILE A 182 5.94 4.36 3.72
CA ILE A 182 6.18 3.66 2.45
C ILE A 182 7.22 4.34 1.54
N ARG A 183 7.37 5.66 1.67
CA ARG A 183 8.35 6.48 0.93
C ARG A 183 9.81 6.11 1.21
N THR A 184 10.09 5.38 2.29
CA THR A 184 11.45 4.91 2.60
C THR A 184 11.79 3.61 1.89
N LEU A 185 10.81 2.89 1.33
CA LEU A 185 11.04 1.64 0.61
C LEU A 185 11.68 1.93 -0.76
N THR A 186 12.73 1.20 -1.12
CA THR A 186 13.44 1.38 -2.39
C THR A 186 14.00 0.08 -2.96
N GLN A 187 14.14 0.02 -4.28
CA GLN A 187 14.88 -1.03 -5.01
C GLN A 187 16.18 -0.50 -5.61
N SER A 188 16.60 0.71 -5.21
CA SER A 188 17.86 1.32 -5.64
C SER A 188 19.05 0.50 -5.13
N PRO A 189 20.08 0.25 -5.96
CA PRO A 189 21.30 -0.40 -5.52
C PRO A 189 22.16 0.47 -4.59
N CYS A 190 21.85 1.77 -4.50
CA CYS A 190 22.53 2.74 -3.66
C CYS A 190 21.50 3.58 -2.90
N ILE A 191 21.77 3.86 -1.63
CA ILE A 191 20.92 4.68 -0.78
C ILE A 191 21.73 5.84 -0.22
N GLU A 192 21.06 6.96 0.04
CA GLU A 192 21.61 8.07 0.80
C GLU A 192 21.23 7.90 2.27
N VAL A 193 22.19 8.16 3.14
CA VAL A 193 22.01 8.12 4.59
C VAL A 193 22.48 9.43 5.20
N PHE A 194 21.87 9.83 6.31
CA PHE A 194 22.19 11.09 6.97
C PHE A 194 23.51 11.02 7.77
N GLY A 195 23.67 9.98 8.59
CA GLY A 195 24.84 9.79 9.44
C GLY A 195 25.90 8.85 8.85
N GLU A 196 27.11 8.90 9.42
CA GLU A 196 28.19 7.96 9.11
C GLU A 196 28.03 6.62 9.84
N GLU A 197 27.30 6.60 10.95
CA GLU A 197 27.07 5.40 11.79
C GLU A 197 25.74 4.73 11.42
N THR A 198 25.70 4.14 10.25
CA THR A 198 24.55 3.36 9.77
C THR A 198 24.95 1.94 9.40
N SER A 199 24.01 1.00 9.47
CA SER A 199 24.26 -0.34 8.96
C SER A 199 22.99 -1.01 8.41
N GLY A 200 23.21 -1.90 7.44
CA GLY A 200 22.14 -2.70 6.86
C GLY A 200 21.77 -3.87 7.79
N GLU A 201 20.48 -4.19 7.86
CA GLU A 201 19.98 -5.33 8.62
C GLU A 201 19.30 -6.31 7.66
N ALA A 202 19.90 -7.46 7.38
CA ALA A 202 19.32 -8.42 6.44
C ALA A 202 18.04 -9.04 6.99
N GLU A 203 17.00 -9.10 6.15
CA GLU A 203 15.69 -9.64 6.52
C GLU A 203 15.03 -10.41 5.37
N PHE A 204 14.14 -11.36 5.68
CA PHE A 204 13.16 -11.79 4.69
C PHE A 204 11.99 -10.80 4.72
N VAL A 205 11.42 -10.54 3.54
CA VAL A 205 10.34 -9.56 3.40
C VAL A 205 9.13 -10.24 2.81
N LEU A 206 7.98 -10.12 3.47
CA LEU A 206 6.70 -10.61 2.97
C LEU A 206 5.94 -9.49 2.27
N LEU A 207 5.41 -9.78 1.08
CA LEU A 207 4.52 -8.87 0.36
C LEU A 207 3.15 -9.54 0.24
N LEU A 208 2.18 -8.99 0.95
CA LEU A 208 0.82 -9.49 1.01
C LEU A 208 0.01 -8.74 -0.05
N GLU A 209 -0.23 -9.36 -1.21
CA GLU A 209 -1.18 -8.79 -2.18
C GLU A 209 -2.59 -8.88 -1.58
N ASN A 210 -2.92 -10.05 -1.04
CA ASN A 210 -4.13 -10.32 -0.27
C ASN A 210 -3.95 -11.53 0.65
N GLU A 211 -4.98 -11.92 1.40
CA GLU A 211 -4.93 -13.04 2.35
C GLU A 211 -4.49 -14.39 1.74
N LYS A 212 -4.66 -14.59 0.43
CA LYS A 212 -4.36 -15.85 -0.26
C LYS A 212 -3.09 -15.80 -1.09
N ARG A 213 -2.54 -14.61 -1.32
CA ARG A 213 -1.43 -14.43 -2.25
C ARG A 213 -0.35 -13.59 -1.61
N ILE A 214 0.70 -14.30 -1.21
CA ILE A 214 1.81 -13.77 -0.45
C ILE A 214 3.09 -14.11 -1.19
N TYR A 215 3.94 -13.11 -1.33
CA TYR A 215 5.27 -13.25 -1.88
C TYR A 215 6.31 -13.10 -0.79
N VAL A 216 7.48 -13.69 -1.02
CA VAL A 216 8.65 -13.50 -0.16
C VAL A 216 9.83 -13.01 -0.99
N GLY A 217 10.56 -12.05 -0.45
CA GLY A 217 11.82 -11.54 -0.97
C GLY A 217 12.85 -11.41 0.14
N VAL A 218 13.94 -10.73 -0.18
CA VAL A 218 14.97 -10.35 0.78
C VAL A 218 15.08 -8.83 0.80
N GLY A 219 15.37 -8.26 1.96
CA GLY A 219 15.53 -6.83 2.11
C GLY A 219 16.55 -6.47 3.16
N SER A 220 16.78 -5.17 3.30
CA SER A 220 17.58 -4.59 4.36
C SER A 220 16.82 -3.46 5.05
N ASP A 221 16.57 -3.61 6.35
CA ASP A 221 16.08 -2.53 7.22
C ASP A 221 17.28 -1.68 7.68
N HIS A 222 17.77 -0.84 6.77
CA HIS A 222 18.95 -0.02 7.06
C HIS A 222 18.66 0.93 8.21
N THR A 223 19.56 1.00 9.19
CA THR A 223 19.29 1.65 10.48
C THR A 223 20.40 2.65 10.82
N ASP A 224 20.02 3.81 11.36
CA ASP A 224 20.96 4.78 11.94
C ASP A 224 21.23 4.41 13.41
N ARG A 225 22.45 4.00 13.71
CA ARG A 225 22.80 3.44 15.03
C ARG A 225 22.86 4.51 16.11
N LYS A 226 23.18 5.75 15.76
CA LYS A 226 23.14 6.87 16.68
C LYS A 226 21.71 7.18 17.07
N LEU A 227 20.82 7.32 16.09
CA LEU A 227 19.42 7.64 16.35
C LEU A 227 18.69 6.49 17.05
N GLU A 228 19.04 5.24 16.74
CA GLU A 228 18.44 4.05 17.35
C GLU A 228 18.63 4.03 18.87
N ALA A 229 19.78 4.51 19.36
CA ALA A 229 20.06 4.62 20.79
C ALA A 229 19.16 5.63 21.52
N PHE A 230 18.53 6.56 20.79
CA PHE A 230 17.56 7.52 21.33
C PHE A 230 16.12 7.09 21.09
N ASP A 231 15.79 6.67 19.86
CA ASP A 231 14.46 6.22 19.46
C ASP A 231 14.54 5.26 18.27
N ILE A 232 14.17 4.00 18.51
CA ILE A 232 14.20 2.93 17.50
C ILE A 232 13.22 3.22 16.34
N ALA A 233 12.03 3.74 16.64
CA ALA A 233 11.02 3.97 15.61
C ALA A 233 11.42 5.10 14.66
N TRP A 234 12.05 6.15 15.20
CA TRP A 234 12.57 7.26 14.39
C TRP A 234 13.77 6.82 13.56
N SER A 235 14.67 6.03 14.14
CA SER A 235 15.82 5.47 13.41
C SER A 235 15.38 4.63 12.21
N LYS A 236 14.38 3.76 12.37
CA LYS A 236 13.86 2.96 11.25
C LYS A 236 13.17 3.79 10.16
N ASN A 237 12.74 5.02 10.46
CA ASN A 237 12.07 5.89 9.48
C ASN A 237 13.00 6.91 8.81
N ILE A 238 14.23 7.12 9.32
CA ILE A 238 15.19 8.07 8.71
C ILE A 238 15.97 7.43 7.55
N CYS A 239 16.23 6.13 7.63
CA CYS A 239 16.99 5.39 6.64
C CYS A 239 16.06 4.66 5.64
N PRO A 240 16.46 4.56 4.34
CA PRO A 240 15.72 3.77 3.37
C PRO A 240 15.70 2.27 3.71
N ASN A 241 14.55 1.64 3.51
CA ASN A 241 14.39 0.19 3.52
C ASN A 241 14.61 -0.35 2.10
N VAL A 242 15.63 -1.19 1.91
CA VAL A 242 15.97 -1.72 0.59
C VAL A 242 15.29 -3.08 0.39
N ILE A 243 14.64 -3.30 -0.75
CA ILE A 243 14.02 -4.60 -1.09
C ILE A 243 14.57 -5.15 -2.40
N SER A 244 14.68 -6.48 -2.48
CA SER A 244 15.09 -7.18 -3.69
C SER A 244 14.14 -6.91 -4.87
N LYS A 245 14.68 -6.98 -6.08
CA LYS A 245 13.86 -6.97 -7.32
C LYS A 245 13.26 -8.33 -7.64
N GLU A 246 13.77 -9.39 -7.01
CA GLU A 246 13.31 -10.76 -7.21
C GLU A 246 12.48 -11.22 -6.02
N LEU A 247 11.37 -11.90 -6.30
CA LEU A 247 10.46 -12.48 -5.31
C LEU A 247 10.16 -13.95 -5.65
N TRP A 248 9.61 -14.68 -4.67
CA TRP A 248 9.05 -16.01 -4.83
C TRP A 248 7.63 -16.05 -4.27
N PHE A 249 6.79 -16.96 -4.75
CA PHE A 249 5.57 -17.29 -4.04
C PHE A 249 5.93 -17.90 -2.69
N LEU A 250 5.28 -17.45 -1.62
CA LEU A 250 5.56 -17.97 -0.29
C LEU A 250 5.36 -19.50 -0.22
N ASP A 251 4.29 -20.00 -0.82
CA ASP A 251 3.95 -21.44 -0.84
C ASP A 251 5.02 -22.32 -1.50
N ASP A 252 5.75 -21.78 -2.48
CA ASP A 252 6.84 -22.51 -3.15
C ASP A 252 8.07 -22.65 -2.23
N VAL A 253 8.21 -21.75 -1.25
CA VAL A 253 9.38 -21.65 -0.36
C VAL A 253 9.12 -22.31 1.00
N LEU A 254 7.87 -22.29 1.48
CA LEU A 254 7.46 -22.84 2.78
C LEU A 254 7.94 -24.27 3.07
N PRO A 255 7.90 -25.24 2.12
CA PRO A 255 8.30 -26.63 2.39
C PRO A 255 9.73 -26.81 2.90
N HIS A 256 10.62 -25.85 2.62
CA HIS A 256 12.02 -25.88 3.03
C HIS A 256 12.44 -24.63 3.82
N TRP A 257 11.47 -23.89 4.36
CA TRP A 257 11.68 -22.59 5.01
C TRP A 257 12.83 -22.59 6.02
N ASP A 258 12.83 -23.55 6.94
CA ASP A 258 13.80 -23.61 8.04
C ASP A 258 15.23 -23.96 7.61
N GLN A 259 15.41 -24.41 6.36
CA GLN A 259 16.72 -24.73 5.77
C GLN A 259 17.34 -23.53 5.05
N ILE A 260 16.57 -22.48 4.80
CA ILE A 260 17.03 -21.28 4.09
C ILE A 260 17.95 -20.49 5.01
N VAL A 261 19.08 -20.03 4.46
CA VAL A 261 20.06 -19.21 5.18
C VAL A 261 20.05 -17.81 4.62
N LEU A 262 19.87 -16.84 5.51
CA LEU A 262 19.97 -15.42 5.21
C LEU A 262 21.40 -14.95 5.50
N ARG A 263 21.98 -14.19 4.57
CA ARG A 263 23.35 -13.69 4.65
C ARG A 263 23.46 -12.25 4.19
N SER A 264 24.34 -11.49 4.81
CA SER A 264 24.80 -10.19 4.33
C SER A 264 26.31 -10.05 4.44
N TRP A 265 26.85 -9.14 3.64
CA TRP A 265 28.27 -8.83 3.60
C TRP A 265 28.46 -7.33 3.69
N VAL A 266 29.52 -6.91 4.35
CA VAL A 266 29.97 -5.51 4.37
C VAL A 266 31.28 -5.41 3.60
N THR A 267 31.52 -4.28 2.94
CA THR A 267 32.81 -3.98 2.31
C THR A 267 33.34 -2.68 2.89
N GLN A 268 34.49 -2.74 3.56
CA GLN A 268 35.18 -1.60 4.16
C GLN A 268 36.63 -1.63 3.71
N ASP A 269 37.19 -0.49 3.32
CA ASP A 269 38.57 -0.37 2.84
C ASP A 269 38.95 -1.37 1.73
N GLY A 270 37.97 -1.75 0.90
CA GLY A 270 38.14 -2.73 -0.17
C GLY A 270 38.07 -4.20 0.26
N GLU A 271 37.95 -4.48 1.56
CA GLU A 271 37.82 -5.84 2.09
C GLU A 271 36.35 -6.21 2.32
N ARG A 272 35.93 -7.35 1.76
CA ARG A 272 34.57 -7.87 1.92
C ARG A 272 34.53 -8.97 2.98
N SER A 273 33.75 -8.76 4.03
CA SER A 273 33.55 -9.72 5.13
C SER A 273 32.08 -10.11 5.27
N LEU A 274 31.85 -11.32 5.79
CA LEU A 274 30.51 -11.78 6.14
C LEU A 274 30.03 -10.99 7.37
N TYR A 275 28.87 -10.36 7.27
CA TYR A 275 28.36 -9.43 8.29
C TYR A 275 27.25 -10.07 9.13
N GLN A 276 26.31 -10.77 8.48
CA GLN A 276 25.29 -11.57 9.15
C GLN A 276 25.13 -12.92 8.45
N GLU A 277 24.89 -13.98 9.23
CA GLU A 277 24.50 -15.30 8.73
C GLU A 277 23.62 -16.01 9.75
N ALA A 278 22.41 -16.39 9.36
CA ALA A 278 21.57 -17.26 10.18
C ALA A 278 20.54 -18.01 9.34
N PRO A 279 20.14 -19.22 9.76
CA PRO A 279 19.02 -19.92 9.15
C PRO A 279 17.70 -19.25 9.52
N LEU A 280 16.71 -19.23 8.61
CA LEU A 280 15.38 -18.66 8.86
C LEU A 280 14.62 -19.36 10.00
N ARG A 281 15.06 -20.56 10.41
CA ARG A 281 14.56 -21.23 11.62
C ARG A 281 14.79 -20.45 12.92
N SER A 282 15.70 -19.47 12.90
CA SER A 282 15.98 -18.59 14.04
C SER A 282 14.96 -17.45 14.19
N ILE A 283 14.16 -17.17 13.16
CA ILE A 283 13.17 -16.09 13.12
C ILE A 283 11.76 -16.69 13.14
N LEU A 284 10.77 -15.94 13.64
CA LEU A 284 9.36 -16.30 13.55
C LEU A 284 8.99 -16.68 12.09
N PRO A 285 8.32 -17.83 11.88
CA PRO A 285 7.92 -18.25 10.54
C PRO A 285 6.81 -17.34 9.98
N PRO A 286 6.61 -17.29 8.66
CA PRO A 286 5.71 -16.35 7.99
C PRO A 286 4.28 -16.32 8.55
N LYS A 287 3.71 -17.49 8.87
CA LYS A 287 2.36 -17.61 9.43
C LYS A 287 2.24 -16.92 10.80
N GLU A 288 3.23 -17.10 11.67
CA GLU A 288 3.25 -16.50 13.00
C GLU A 288 3.51 -15.00 12.93
N LEU A 289 4.42 -14.56 12.05
CA LEU A 289 4.69 -13.15 11.80
C LEU A 289 3.44 -12.42 11.28
N ILE A 290 2.73 -12.98 10.30
CA ILE A 290 1.48 -12.41 9.77
C ILE A 290 0.40 -12.36 10.85
N SER A 291 0.27 -13.42 11.66
CA SER A 291 -0.67 -13.46 12.79
C SER A 291 -0.38 -12.36 13.80
N PHE A 292 0.90 -12.18 14.14
CA PHE A 292 1.34 -11.11 15.02
C PHE A 292 1.03 -9.72 14.45
N VAL A 293 1.32 -9.47 13.17
CA VAL A 293 0.97 -8.21 12.49
C VAL A 293 -0.55 -7.96 12.52
N ARG A 294 -1.35 -8.99 12.23
CA ARG A 294 -2.82 -8.92 12.30
C ARG A 294 -3.33 -8.58 13.70
N SER A 295 -2.63 -9.02 14.76
CA SER A 295 -3.01 -8.70 16.15
C SER A 295 -2.77 -7.24 16.54
N LYS A 296 -1.93 -6.50 15.80
CA LYS A 296 -1.53 -5.13 16.12
C LYS A 296 -2.13 -4.08 15.18
N ILE A 297 -2.58 -4.50 13.99
CA ILE A 297 -3.07 -3.59 12.95
C ILE A 297 -4.57 -3.78 12.74
N GLN A 298 -5.30 -2.67 12.76
CA GLN A 298 -6.71 -2.64 12.36
C GLN A 298 -6.84 -2.55 10.82
N GLY A 299 -7.87 -3.20 10.29
CA GLY A 299 -8.19 -3.23 8.86
C GLY A 299 -7.57 -4.40 8.10
N GLU A 300 -7.77 -4.43 6.79
CA GLU A 300 -7.20 -5.44 5.90
C GLU A 300 -5.68 -5.27 5.76
N LEU A 301 -4.98 -6.40 5.56
CA LEU A 301 -3.52 -6.43 5.31
C LEU A 301 -3.18 -6.47 3.81
N ASN A 302 -4.15 -6.17 2.95
CA ASN A 302 -3.96 -6.15 1.50
C ASN A 302 -2.95 -5.06 1.12
N HIS A 303 -2.07 -5.37 0.17
CA HIS A 303 -0.99 -4.50 -0.30
C HIS A 303 -0.01 -4.06 0.81
N MET A 304 0.31 -4.98 1.73
CA MET A 304 1.22 -4.72 2.85
C MET A 304 2.60 -5.34 2.64
N VAL A 305 3.64 -4.60 3.00
CA VAL A 305 5.02 -5.09 3.11
C VAL A 305 5.38 -5.30 4.57
N ILE A 306 5.92 -6.47 4.89
CA ILE A 306 6.33 -6.84 6.26
C ILE A 306 7.79 -7.26 6.22
N PHE A 307 8.63 -6.47 6.84
CA PHE A 307 10.03 -6.79 7.13
C PHE A 307 10.07 -7.65 8.38
N SER A 308 10.76 -8.80 8.31
CA SER A 308 10.68 -9.83 9.34
C SER A 308 11.17 -9.39 10.70
N GLY A 309 12.10 -8.44 10.76
CA GLY A 309 13.06 -8.24 11.83
C GLY A 309 14.33 -9.05 11.56
N THR A 310 15.47 -8.48 11.98
CA THR A 310 16.79 -8.97 11.59
C THR A 310 17.36 -10.08 12.50
N ILE A 311 18.43 -10.67 11.99
CA ILE A 311 19.25 -11.69 12.67
C ILE A 311 20.42 -11.02 13.39
N GLY A 312 20.93 -11.66 14.46
CA GLY A 312 22.09 -11.16 15.19
C GLY A 312 23.33 -11.00 14.29
N LEU A 313 24.20 -10.07 14.67
CA LEU A 313 25.51 -9.89 14.03
C LEU A 313 26.43 -11.09 14.35
N LEU A 314 27.36 -11.37 13.43
CA LEU A 314 28.46 -12.32 13.65
C LEU A 314 29.56 -11.75 14.55
#